data_AF-A0A3R9TL10-F1
#
_entry.id   AF-A0A3R9TL10-F1
#
_cell.length_a   1.000
_cell.length_b   1.000
_cell.length_c   1.000
_cell.angle_alpha   90.00
_cell.angle_beta   90.00
_cell.angle_gamma   90.00
#
_symmetry.space_group_name_H-M   'P 1'
#
loop_
_entity.id
_entity.type
_entity.pdbx_description
1 polymer ?
#
loop_
_entity_poly.entity_id
_entity_poly.type
_entity_poly.pdbx_seq_one_letter_code
_entity_poly.pdbx_strand_id
1 'polypeptide(L)'
;MFRVFVFSMFSLMSTLGWSQGLVVSTHPIYLIAKEITKGVEEPQLLLQGQSGHDVQLTPAHRKAINDASLVIWLGKAHEAPLNKLLSNNKK
;
A
#
# COMPACT_ATOMS: atom_id res chain seq x y z
N MET A 1 -32.46 0.27 26.74
CA MET A 1 -32.69 0.77 25.37
C MET A 1 -31.51 1.61 24.85
N PHE A 2 -31.10 2.70 25.51
CA PHE A 2 -30.00 3.58 25.04
C PHE A 2 -28.67 2.87 24.74
N ARG A 3 -28.28 1.89 25.56
CA ARG A 3 -27.04 1.11 25.40
C ARG A 3 -26.99 0.29 24.10
N VAL A 4 -28.14 -0.25 23.66
CA VAL A 4 -28.24 -1.03 22.41
C VAL A 4 -28.18 -0.08 21.20
N PHE A 5 -28.76 1.11 21.33
CA PHE A 5 -28.74 2.14 20.29
C PHE A 5 -27.31 2.64 20.02
N VAL A 6 -26.53 2.90 21.08
CA VAL A 6 -25.11 3.30 20.97
C VAL A 6 -24.28 2.19 20.32
N PHE A 7 -24.51 0.93 20.68
CA PHE A 7 -23.79 -0.21 20.09
C PHE A 7 -24.11 -0.38 18.61
N SER A 8 -25.38 -0.20 18.23
CA SER A 8 -25.83 -0.27 16.82
C SER A 8 -25.24 0.88 15.99
N MET A 9 -25.19 2.10 16.54
CA MET A 9 -24.58 3.26 15.87
C MET A 9 -23.08 3.06 15.65
N PHE A 10 -22.37 2.48 16.62
CA PHE A 10 -20.93 2.23 16.51
C PHE A 10 -20.62 1.17 15.44
N SER A 11 -21.46 0.12 15.35
CA SER A 11 -21.32 -0.94 14.34
C SER A 11 -21.48 -0.42 12.91
N LEU A 12 -22.42 0.51 12.68
CA LEU A 12 -22.67 1.11 11.36
C LEU A 12 -21.49 1.99 10.86
N MET A 13 -20.64 2.50 11.75
CA MET A 13 -19.48 3.32 11.39
C MET A 13 -18.23 2.50 11.05
N SER A 14 -18.23 1.19 11.34
CA SER A 14 -17.08 0.31 11.12
C SER A 14 -16.75 0.07 9.65
N THR A 15 -17.69 0.32 8.73
CA THR A 15 -17.52 0.01 7.30
C THR A 15 -16.77 1.09 6.52
N LEU A 16 -16.41 2.22 7.14
CA LEU A 16 -15.57 3.26 6.54
C LEU A 16 -14.07 2.94 6.72
N GLY A 17 -13.65 1.73 6.35
CA GLY A 17 -12.25 1.33 6.31
C GLY A 17 -11.71 1.45 4.90
N TRP A 18 -11.19 2.62 4.52
CA TRP A 18 -10.50 2.79 3.24
C TRP A 18 -9.06 2.28 3.38
N SER A 19 -8.80 1.05 2.93
CA SER A 19 -7.42 0.59 2.73
C SER A 19 -6.80 1.38 1.56
N GLN A 20 -5.53 1.75 1.67
CA GLN A 20 -4.77 2.26 0.52
C GLN A 20 -4.63 1.10 -0.49
N GLY A 21 -5.34 1.17 -1.61
CA GLY A 21 -5.59 0.00 -2.45
C GLY A 21 -4.33 -0.56 -3.13
N LEU A 22 -3.46 0.32 -3.61
CA LEU A 22 -2.39 -0.09 -4.51
C LEU A 22 -1.10 0.68 -4.26
N VAL A 23 -0.06 -0.02 -3.83
CA VAL A 23 1.30 0.52 -3.67
C VAL A 23 2.20 -0.05 -4.77
N VAL A 24 2.93 0.83 -5.47
CA VAL A 24 3.82 0.46 -6.57
C VAL A 24 5.24 0.86 -6.24
N SER A 25 6.20 -0.01 -6.50
CA SER A 25 7.58 0.21 -6.06
C SER A 25 8.29 1.37 -6.77
N THR A 26 8.37 1.32 -8.10
CA THR A 26 9.22 2.21 -8.92
C THR A 26 8.40 3.05 -9.88
N HIS A 27 8.99 4.16 -10.33
CA HIS A 27 8.31 5.13 -11.18
C HIS A 27 7.80 4.55 -12.52
N PRO A 28 8.57 3.74 -13.27
CA PRO A 28 8.08 3.18 -14.53
C PRO A 28 6.82 2.32 -14.37
N ILE A 29 6.78 1.47 -13.33
CA ILE A 29 5.62 0.61 -13.06
C ILE A 29 4.45 1.45 -12.53
N TYR A 30 4.72 2.50 -11.75
CA TYR A 30 3.71 3.44 -11.28
C TYR A 30 2.97 4.11 -12.44
N LEU A 31 3.67 4.53 -13.51
CA LEU A 31 3.02 5.13 -14.67
C LEU A 31 2.07 4.16 -15.38
N ILE A 32 2.48 2.88 -15.50
CA ILE A 32 1.63 1.83 -16.07
C ILE A 32 0.40 1.61 -15.18
N ALA A 33 0.61 1.43 -13.88
CA ALA A 33 -0.48 1.25 -12.91
C ALA A 33 -1.46 2.43 -12.95
N LYS A 34 -0.94 3.66 -12.97
CA LYS A 34 -1.74 4.89 -13.02
C LYS A 34 -2.64 4.96 -14.25
N GLU A 35 -2.13 4.58 -15.42
CA GLU A 35 -2.95 4.59 -16.63
C GLU A 35 -4.01 3.47 -16.60
N ILE A 36 -3.65 2.29 -16.10
CA ILE A 36 -4.57 1.15 -16.02
C ILE A 36 -5.67 1.37 -14.97
N THR A 37 -5.36 1.98 -13.83
CA THR A 37 -6.34 2.24 -12.75
C THR A 37 -7.07 3.58 -12.88
N LYS A 38 -6.91 4.27 -14.02
CA LYS A 38 -7.52 5.57 -14.26
C LYS A 38 -9.04 5.54 -14.09
N GLY A 39 -9.54 6.41 -13.21
CA GLY A 39 -10.97 6.50 -12.88
C GLY A 39 -11.46 5.46 -11.85
N VAL A 40 -10.59 4.57 -11.37
CA VAL A 40 -10.88 3.58 -10.33
C VAL A 40 -10.17 3.93 -9.02
N GLU A 41 -8.84 4.05 -9.07
CA GLU A 41 -8.01 4.42 -7.91
C GLU A 41 -6.68 5.05 -8.34
N GLU A 42 -6.05 5.79 -7.44
CA GLU A 42 -4.71 6.34 -7.66
C GLU A 42 -3.66 5.49 -6.93
N PRO A 43 -2.71 4.87 -7.64
CA PRO A 43 -1.65 4.10 -7.01
C PRO A 43 -0.72 5.02 -6.20
N GLN A 44 -0.16 4.50 -5.12
CA GLN A 44 0.87 5.19 -4.35
C GLN A 44 2.26 4.73 -4.79
N LEU A 45 3.10 5.66 -5.25
CA LEU A 45 4.51 5.38 -5.52
C LEU A 45 5.31 5.27 -4.21
N LEU A 46 5.95 4.12 -4.00
CA LEU A 46 6.72 3.83 -2.80
C LEU A 46 8.09 4.52 -2.81
N LEU A 47 8.84 4.41 -3.91
CA LEU A 47 10.21 4.91 -4.04
C LEU A 47 10.23 6.20 -4.86
N GLN A 48 9.87 7.31 -4.23
CA GLN A 48 9.86 8.62 -4.89
C GLN A 48 11.29 9.10 -5.14
N GLY A 49 11.74 9.01 -6.39
CA GLY A 49 13.06 9.50 -6.81
C GLY A 49 14.24 8.63 -6.42
N GLN A 50 14.01 7.40 -5.92
CA GLN A 50 15.06 6.42 -5.65
C GLN A 50 15.02 5.28 -6.66
N SER A 51 16.20 4.75 -6.99
CA SER A 51 16.31 3.50 -7.74
C SER A 51 16.00 2.31 -6.82
N GLY A 52 15.54 1.20 -7.38
CA GLY A 52 15.28 -0.04 -6.62
C GLY A 52 16.54 -0.66 -6.00
N HIS A 53 17.74 -0.21 -6.41
CA HIS A 53 19.02 -0.76 -5.96
C HIS A 53 19.51 -0.14 -4.65
N ASP A 54 19.32 1.17 -4.45
CA ASP A 54 19.82 1.93 -3.29
C ASP A 54 18.67 2.48 -2.43
N VAL A 55 17.72 1.61 -2.12
CA VAL A 55 16.51 2.00 -1.37
C VAL A 55 16.83 2.20 0.11
N GLN A 56 16.50 3.40 0.61
CA GLN A 56 16.49 3.67 2.04
C GLN A 56 15.07 3.48 2.59
N LEU A 57 14.83 2.32 3.21
CA LEU A 57 13.53 1.97 3.76
C LEU A 57 13.24 2.72 5.06
N THR A 58 12.42 3.77 4.97
CA THR A 58 11.89 4.53 6.10
C THR A 58 10.70 3.82 6.77
N PRO A 59 10.36 4.19 8.03
CA PRO A 59 9.14 3.73 8.68
C PRO A 59 7.86 4.04 7.86
N ALA A 60 7.84 5.15 7.14
CA ALA A 60 6.73 5.52 6.27
C ALA A 60 6.54 4.53 5.11
N HIS A 61 7.62 4.08 4.46
CA HIS A 61 7.55 3.05 3.42
C HIS A 61 7.02 1.73 3.98
N ARG A 62 7.46 1.33 5.18
CA ARG A 62 6.99 0.10 5.82
C ARG A 62 5.49 0.20 6.17
N LYS A 63 5.04 1.37 6.64
CA LYS A 63 3.62 1.63 6.89
C LYS A 63 2.80 1.55 5.61
N ALA A 64 3.25 2.17 4.52
CA ALA A 64 2.57 2.10 3.23
C ALA A 64 2.40 0.66 2.73
N ILE A 65 3.47 -0.16 2.80
CA ILE A 65 3.40 -1.59 2.47
C ILE A 65 2.41 -2.34 3.37
N ASN A 66 2.41 -2.06 4.68
CA ASN A 66 1.52 -2.71 5.63
C ASN A 66 0.06 -2.28 5.48
N ASP A 67 -0.21 -1.05 5.06
CA ASP A 67 -1.59 -0.55 4.90
C ASP A 67 -2.15 -0.90 3.51
N ALA A 68 -1.28 -1.28 2.58
CA ALA A 68 -1.63 -1.68 1.23
C ALA A 68 -2.52 -2.93 1.19
N SER A 69 -3.50 -2.92 0.29
CA SER A 69 -4.21 -4.13 -0.15
C SER A 69 -3.43 -4.91 -1.20
N LEU A 70 -2.73 -4.21 -2.11
CA LEU A 70 -1.87 -4.81 -3.12
C LEU A 70 -0.55 -4.04 -3.24
N VAL A 71 0.57 -4.78 -3.31
CA VAL A 71 1.89 -4.23 -3.60
C VAL A 71 2.41 -4.80 -4.93
N ILE A 72 2.68 -3.93 -5.90
CA ILE A 72 3.28 -4.31 -7.19
C ILE A 72 4.75 -3.87 -7.20
N TRP A 73 5.63 -4.82 -7.52
CA TRP A 73 7.07 -4.59 -7.62
C TRP A 73 7.69 -5.53 -8.65
N LEU A 74 8.86 -5.18 -9.18
CA LEU A 74 9.49 -5.92 -10.28
C LEU A 74 10.15 -7.22 -9.81
N GLY A 75 10.53 -7.28 -8.54
CA GLY A 75 11.12 -8.45 -7.89
C GLY A 75 12.57 -8.26 -7.45
N LYS A 76 13.10 -9.29 -6.78
CA LYS A 76 14.41 -9.27 -6.11
C LYS A 76 15.58 -8.87 -7.00
N ALA A 77 15.55 -9.21 -8.29
CA ALA A 77 16.64 -8.91 -9.23
C ALA A 77 16.85 -7.40 -9.42
N HIS A 78 15.79 -6.60 -9.31
CA HIS A 78 15.82 -5.16 -9.52
C HIS A 78 15.62 -4.37 -8.24
N GLU A 79 15.05 -5.00 -7.20
CA GLU A 79 14.63 -4.33 -5.97
C GLU A 79 15.01 -5.15 -4.72
N ALA A 80 16.26 -5.60 -4.65
CA ALA A 80 16.75 -6.48 -3.60
C ALA A 80 16.42 -6.05 -2.15
N PRO A 81 16.48 -4.75 -1.77
CA PRO A 81 16.11 -4.30 -0.42
C PRO A 81 14.64 -4.56 -0.07
N LEU A 82 13.73 -4.46 -1.04
CA LEU A 82 12.30 -4.70 -0.83
C LEU A 82 12.01 -6.17 -0.52
N ASN A 83 12.78 -7.09 -1.10
CA ASN A 83 12.57 -8.53 -0.92
C ASN A 83 12.54 -8.93 0.56
N LYS A 84 13.47 -8.38 1.37
CA LYS A 84 13.55 -8.68 2.80
C LYS A 84 12.33 -8.17 3.58
N LEU A 85 11.77 -7.03 3.17
CA LEU A 85 10.56 -6.49 3.80
C LEU A 85 9.32 -7.31 3.43
N LEU A 86 9.15 -7.60 2.13
CA LEU A 86 7.98 -8.30 1.62
C LEU A 86 7.96 -9.76 2.07
N SER A 87 9.10 -10.45 2.12
CA SER A 87 9.17 -11.83 2.61
C SER A 87 8.81 -11.97 4.09
N ASN A 88 8.98 -10.90 4.87
CA ASN A 88 8.68 -10.90 6.30
C ASN A 88 7.30 -10.31 6.61
N ASN A 89 6.55 -9.90 5.58
CA ASN A 89 5.20 -9.37 5.69
C ASN A 89 4.21 -10.55 5.71
N LYS A 90 3.90 -11.06 6.92
CA LYS A 90 2.88 -12.10 7.12
C LYS A 90 1.49 -11.46 7.18
N LYS A 91 1.06 -10.82 6.10
CA LYS A 91 -0.37 -10.65 5.84
C LYS A 91 -0.93 -11.92 5.21
#